data_AF-K2DNK4-F1
#
_entry.id   AF-K2DNK4-F1
#
_cell.length_a   1.000
_cell.length_b   1.000
_cell.length_c   1.000
_cell.angle_alpha   90.00
_cell.angle_beta   90.00
_cell.angle_gamma   90.00
#
_symmetry.space_group_name_H-M   'P 1'
#
loop_
_entity.id
_entity.type
_entity.pdbx_description
1 polymer ?
#
loop_
_entity_poly.entity_id
_entity_poly.type
_entity_poly.pdbx_seq_one_letter_code
_entity_poly.pdbx_strand_id
1 'polypeptide(L)'
;MDEAYLITLSQNAITLMLVVAGPILLVSLLIGTIISLIQAATQVNEVTMTFIPKIVGIGLILLLLGSWMMQKLLVFTTGIFNSLPNFVK
;
A
#
# COMPACT_ATOMS: atom_id res chain seq x y z
N MET A 1 -21.20 -10.18 -19.01
CA MET A 1 -20.20 -10.20 -17.91
C MET A 1 -20.45 -11.47 -17.12
N ASP A 2 -19.51 -12.41 -17.14
CA ASP A 2 -19.61 -13.66 -16.39
C ASP A 2 -19.26 -13.43 -14.92
N GLU A 3 -19.94 -14.10 -13.99
CA GLU A 3 -19.68 -13.99 -12.55
C GLU A 3 -18.25 -14.40 -12.21
N ALA A 4 -17.72 -15.41 -12.91
CA ALA A 4 -16.33 -15.86 -12.76
C ALA A 4 -15.33 -14.73 -13.04
N TYR A 5 -15.58 -13.89 -14.05
CA TYR A 5 -14.72 -12.76 -14.37
C TYR A 5 -14.72 -11.71 -13.26
N LEU A 6 -15.88 -11.40 -12.68
CA LEU A 6 -15.98 -10.43 -11.59
C LEU A 6 -15.21 -10.89 -10.34
N ILE A 7 -15.29 -12.19 -10.02
CA ILE A 7 -14.56 -12.77 -8.90
C ILE A 7 -13.05 -12.66 -9.13
N THR A 8 -12.56 -13.05 -10.32
CA THR A 8 -11.13 -12.95 -10.65
C THR A 8 -10.63 -11.51 -10.67
N LEU A 9 -11.41 -10.57 -11.21
CA LEU A 9 -11.08 -9.15 -11.20
C LEU A 9 -10.94 -8.61 -9.77
N SER A 10 -11.87 -8.99 -8.89
CA SER A 10 -11.87 -8.59 -7.48
C SER A 10 -10.65 -9.16 -6.74
N GLN A 11 -10.32 -10.43 -6.97
CA GLN A 11 -9.12 -11.05 -6.41
C GLN A 11 -7.85 -10.32 -6.85
N ASN A 12 -7.71 -10.04 -8.15
CA ASN A 12 -6.56 -9.31 -8.69
C ASN A 12 -6.44 -7.90 -8.11
N ALA A 13 -7.57 -7.20 -7.91
CA ALA A 13 -7.59 -5.88 -7.29
C ALA A 13 -7.09 -5.93 -5.83
N ILE A 14 -7.56 -6.90 -5.04
CA ILE A 14 -7.14 -7.08 -3.65
C ILE A 14 -5.65 -7.45 -3.58
N THR A 15 -5.18 -8.36 -4.43
CA THR A 15 -3.76 -8.73 -4.49
C THR A 15 -2.90 -7.53 -4.84
N LEU A 16 -3.31 -6.71 -5.83
CA LEU A 16 -2.59 -5.48 -6.18
C LEU A 16 -2.54 -4.52 -4.99
N MET A 17 -3.67 -4.30 -4.32
CA MET A 17 -3.75 -3.44 -3.14
C MET A 17 -2.76 -3.90 -2.06
N LEU A 18 -2.72 -5.20 -1.76
CA LEU A 18 -1.78 -5.77 -0.78
C LEU A 18 -0.32 -5.57 -1.18
N VAL A 19 0.01 -5.79 -2.45
CA VAL A 19 1.38 -5.63 -2.98
C VAL A 19 1.83 -4.17 -2.93
N VAL A 20 0.93 -3.23 -3.27
CA VAL A 20 1.24 -1.80 -3.29
C VAL A 20 1.28 -1.23 -1.86
N ALA A 21 0.33 -1.60 -0.99
CA ALA A 21 0.28 -1.12 0.38
C ALA A 21 1.34 -1.78 1.29
N GLY A 22 1.75 -3.01 0.97
CA GLY A 22 2.65 -3.83 1.79
C GLY A 22 3.92 -3.10 2.26
N PRO A 23 4.73 -2.51 1.36
CA PRO A 23 5.94 -1.79 1.75
C PRO A 23 5.68 -0.62 2.72
N ILE A 24 4.61 0.14 2.50
CA ILE A 24 4.23 1.28 3.36
C ILE A 24 3.80 0.78 4.74
N LEU A 25 2.98 -0.26 4.78
CA LEU A 25 2.49 -0.85 6.02
C LEU A 25 3.63 -1.46 6.84
N LEU A 26 4.57 -2.16 6.19
CA LEU A 26 5.74 -2.73 6.87
C LEU A 26 6.63 -1.65 7.48
N VAL A 27 6.90 -0.56 6.75
CA VAL A 27 7.69 0.56 7.29
C VAL A 27 6.96 1.24 8.45
N SER A 28 5.66 1.50 8.30
CA SER A 28 4.83 2.09 9.34
C SER A 28 4.77 1.23 10.62
N LEU A 29 4.68 -0.09 10.44
CA LEU A 29 4.70 -1.07 11.52
C LEU A 29 6.04 -1.07 12.25
N LEU A 30 7.15 -1.24 11.53
CA LEU A 30 8.49 -1.29 12.12
C LEU A 30 8.82 -0.02 12.90
N ILE A 31 8.60 1.15 12.31
CA ILE A 31 8.83 2.43 12.96
C ILE A 31 7.90 2.59 14.17
N GLY A 32 6.62 2.26 14.02
CA GLY A 32 5.65 2.32 15.10
C GLY A 32 6.07 1.49 16.31
N THR A 33 6.48 0.24 16.08
CA THR A 33 6.91 -0.69 17.13
C THR A 33 8.20 -0.25 17.82
N ILE A 34 9.20 0.21 17.06
CA ILE A 34 10.47 0.70 17.63
C ILE A 34 10.20 1.92 18.52
N ILE A 35 9.43 2.88 18.02
CA ILE A 35 9.14 4.09 18.78
C ILE A 35 8.25 3.79 20.00
N SER A 36 7.27 2.88 19.89
CA SER A 36 6.44 2.51 21.06
C SER A 36 7.25 1.88 22.18
N LEU A 37 8.30 1.12 21.84
CA LEU A 37 9.21 0.54 22.83
C LEU A 37 10.02 1.64 23.54
N ILE A 38 10.52 2.62 22.80
CA ILE A 38 11.26 3.76 23.36
C ILE A 38 10.34 4.58 24.28
N GLN A 39 9.11 4.86 23.84
CA GLN A 39 8.12 5.59 24.65
C GLN A 39 7.80 4.88 25.97
N ALA A 40 7.65 3.55 25.92
CA ALA A 40 7.44 2.75 27.11
C ALA A 40 8.65 2.77 28.05
N ALA A 41 9.87 2.64 27.50
CA ALA A 41 11.11 2.64 28.27
C ALA A 41 11.37 3.99 28.96
N THR A 42 11.05 5.12 28.31
CA THR A 42 11.26 6.46 28.87
C THR A 42 10.04 7.02 29.60
N GLN A 43 8.91 6.30 29.62
CA GLN A 43 7.63 6.76 30.17
C GLN A 43 7.09 8.06 29.53
N VAL A 44 7.56 8.42 28.33
CA VAL A 44 7.12 9.61 27.59
C VAL A 44 6.14 9.17 26.52
N ASN A 45 4.84 9.38 26.75
CA ASN A 45 3.78 9.03 25.80
C ASN A 45 3.21 10.28 25.13
N GLU A 46 4.06 10.93 24.33
CA GLU A 46 3.64 12.06 23.50
C GLU A 46 3.38 11.61 22.06
N VAL A 47 2.18 11.95 21.56
CA VAL A 47 1.69 11.53 20.24
C VAL A 47 2.64 11.98 19.11
N THR A 48 3.23 13.17 19.23
CA THR A 48 4.19 13.76 18.27
C THR A 48 5.41 12.87 18.03
N MET A 49 5.91 12.17 19.06
CA MET A 49 7.10 11.32 18.94
C MET A 49 6.83 10.10 18.05
N THR A 50 5.61 9.55 18.02
CA THR A 50 5.26 8.49 17.05
C THR A 50 5.01 9.04 15.64
N PHE A 51 4.49 10.26 15.52
CA PHE A 51 3.97 10.79 14.28
C PHE A 51 5.09 11.20 13.31
N ILE A 52 6.06 11.98 13.76
CA ILE A 52 7.10 12.56 12.90
C ILE A 52 7.99 11.47 12.26
N PRO A 53 8.59 10.53 13.02
CA PRO A 53 9.44 9.50 12.43
C PRO A 53 8.69 8.62 11.43
N LYS A 54 7.40 8.35 11.70
CA LYS A 54 6.55 7.52 10.86
C LYS A 54 6.25 8.20 9.52
N ILE A 55 5.95 9.50 9.51
CA ILE A 55 5.78 10.26 8.27
C ILE A 55 7.07 10.30 7.46
N VAL A 56 8.21 10.53 8.10
CA VAL A 56 9.51 10.54 7.41
C VAL A 56 9.77 9.19 6.75
N GLY A 57 9.53 8.08 7.47
CA GLY A 57 9.66 6.73 6.91
C GLY A 57 8.73 6.46 5.73
N ILE A 58 7.46 6.88 5.81
CA ILE A 58 6.50 6.75 4.71
C ILE A 58 6.92 7.62 3.52
N GLY A 59 7.41 8.84 3.75
CA GLY A 59 7.94 9.71 2.71
C GLY A 59 9.12 9.06 1.98
N LEU A 60 10.07 8.49 2.72
CA LEU A 60 11.23 7.81 2.14
C LEU A 60 10.83 6.59 1.31
N ILE A 61 9.94 5.73 1.81
CA ILE A 61 9.52 4.54 1.05
C ILE A 61 8.75 4.93 -0.21
N LEU A 62 7.95 6.00 -0.17
CA LEU A 62 7.27 6.54 -1.35
C LEU A 62 8.26 7.12 -2.37
N LEU A 63 9.32 7.80 -1.92
CA LEU A 63 10.36 8.29 -2.84
C LEU A 63 11.11 7.14 -3.53
N LEU A 64 11.40 6.06 -2.80
CA LEU A 64 12.15 4.93 -3.33
C LEU A 64 11.30 3.98 -4.17
N LEU A 65 10.09 3.65 -3.71
CA LEU A 65 9.23 2.62 -4.32
C LEU A 65 8.01 3.21 -5.06
N GLY A 66 7.77 4.52 -4.99
CA GLY A 66 6.59 5.16 -5.59
C GLY A 66 6.49 4.94 -7.09
N SER A 67 7.61 5.00 -7.82
CA SER A 67 7.62 4.70 -9.27
C SER A 67 7.17 3.26 -9.56
N TRP A 68 7.68 2.29 -8.79
CA TRP A 68 7.29 0.89 -8.94
C TRP A 68 5.82 0.66 -8.58
N MET A 69 5.34 1.26 -7.50
CA MET A 69 3.93 1.20 -7.11
C MET A 69 3.02 1.77 -8.21
N MET A 70 3.42 2.90 -8.81
CA MET A 70 2.68 3.53 -9.90
C MET A 70 2.64 2.65 -11.15
N GLN A 71 3.75 1.99 -11.50
CA GLN A 71 3.79 1.04 -12.61
C GLN A 71 2.80 -0.12 -12.40
N LYS A 72 2.72 -0.66 -11.18
CA LYS A 72 1.76 -1.74 -10.85
C LYS A 72 0.32 -1.29 -11.03
N LEU A 73 -0.02 -0.09 -10.58
CA LEU A 73 -1.34 0.50 -10.78
C LEU A 73 -1.64 0.71 -12.27
N LEU A 74 -0.70 1.28 -13.03
CA LEU A 74 -0.86 1.50 -14.47
C LEU A 74 -1.10 0.20 -15.23
N VAL A 75 -0.33 -0.85 -14.95
CA VAL A 75 -0.50 -2.16 -15.60
C VAL A 75 -1.89 -2.74 -15.32
N PHE A 76 -2.35 -2.68 -14.07
CA PHE A 76 -3.68 -3.17 -13.71
C PHE A 76 -4.79 -2.36 -14.40
N THR A 77 -4.72 -1.03 -14.32
CA THR A 77 -5.72 -0.14 -14.89
C THR A 77 -5.79 -0.29 -16.41
N THR A 78 -4.65 -0.30 -17.11
CA THR A 78 -4.60 -0.52 -18.56
C THR A 78 -5.10 -1.91 -18.95
N GLY A 79 -4.84 -2.94 -18.14
CA GLY A 79 -5.40 -4.27 -18.32
C GLY A 79 -6.93 -4.28 -18.31
N ILE A 80 -7.57 -3.51 -17.42
CA ILE A 80 -9.02 -3.33 -17.39
C ILE A 80 -9.51 -2.60 -18.66
N PHE A 81 -8.87 -1.48 -19.01
CA PHE A 81 -9.29 -0.73 -20.21
C PHE A 81 -9.17 -1.56 -21.49
N ASN A 82 -8.14 -2.40 -21.60
CA ASN A 82 -7.95 -3.30 -22.73
C ASN A 82 -8.96 -4.46 -22.75
N SER A 83 -9.53 -4.83 -21.61
CA SER A 83 -10.58 -5.87 -21.54
C SER A 83 -11.98 -5.33 -21.81
N LEU A 84 -12.22 -4.02 -21.71
CA LEU A 84 -13.52 -3.38 -21.97
C LEU A 84 -14.17 -3.76 -23.31
N PRO A 85 -13.46 -3.74 -24.47
CA PRO A 85 -14.06 -4.10 -25.76
C PRO A 85 -14.62 -5.53 -25.81
N ASN A 86 -14.10 -6.44 -24.97
CA ASN A 86 -14.57 -7.82 -24.90
C ASN A 86 -15.90 -7.97 -24.15
N PHE A 87 -16.39 -6.94 -23.47
CA PHE A 87 -17.66 -6.94 -22.74
C PHE A 87 -18.81 -6.25 -23.48
N VAL A 88 -18.51 -5.52 -24.56
CA VAL A 88 -19.50 -4.76 -25.34
C VAL A 88 -20.05 -5.57 -26.53
N LYS A 89 -19.52 -6.79 -26.76
CA LYS A 89 -20.06 -7.75 -27.74
C LYS A 89 -20.99 -8.76 -27.07
#